data_AF-A0A8W7PUV8-F1
#
_entry.id   AF-A0A8W7PUV8-F1
#
_cell.length_a   1.000
_cell.length_b   1.000
_cell.length_c   1.000
_cell.angle_alpha   90.00
_cell.angle_beta   90.00
_cell.angle_gamma   90.00
#
_symmetry.space_group_name_H-M   'P 1'
#
loop_
_entity.id
_entity.type
_entity.pdbx_description
1 polymer ?
#
loop_
_entity_poly.entity_id
_entity_poly.type
_entity_poly.pdbx_seq_one_letter_code
_entity_poly.pdbx_strand_id
1 'polypeptide(L)'
;MCINITDAFECVFKNTDPPLKCSGRRGKITCIDITGLFSCNRGTCRKIRTPYNCDRRCVDIPTRNKNMILLSGDKVYLSQCSSAIDMETKQEVWNEAEDKVIMSSCYNIQNTSLGIEAIDCVNGSVLEKTELTDLTNFTYLSYLHYAVSKPIKVIAPQEQDLTLSNESRLMINLEGCVNTLQDECKEFLKEFGKDGTDHNARARFPCYYSKSKMQQVVARFDLETTYRQFVFGFFVPTILFGVSCLTLIFCQRTIVVGDDAKMRFVGCANKNPVVANGGAKNQDKANSGDGGGGGDSVMAL
;
A
#
# COMPACT_ATOMS: atom_id res chain seq x y z
N MET A 1 -13.96 5.90 -5.17
CA MET A 1 -14.42 6.18 -3.80
C MET A 1 -14.50 7.69 -3.65
N CYS A 2 -15.70 8.24 -3.52
CA CYS A 2 -15.87 9.68 -3.34
C CYS A 2 -15.56 10.00 -1.88
N ILE A 3 -14.44 10.67 -1.63
CA ILE A 3 -14.19 11.30 -0.34
C ILE A 3 -15.15 12.49 -0.25
N ASN A 4 -15.85 12.67 0.88
CA ASN A 4 -16.72 13.82 1.06
C ASN A 4 -15.85 15.07 1.28
N ILE A 5 -15.46 15.72 0.18
CA ILE A 5 -14.55 16.87 0.19
C ILE A 5 -15.15 18.03 1.02
N THR A 6 -16.48 18.17 1.08
CA THR A 6 -17.15 19.30 1.74
C THR A 6 -17.04 19.33 3.27
N ASP A 7 -16.69 18.20 3.91
CA ASP A 7 -16.57 18.15 5.37
C ASP A 7 -15.22 18.69 5.86
N ALA A 8 -14.18 18.59 5.03
CA ALA A 8 -12.81 19.04 5.35
C ALA A 8 -12.36 20.27 4.54
N PHE A 9 -13.02 20.55 3.41
CA PHE A 9 -12.65 21.61 2.47
C PHE A 9 -13.85 22.48 2.11
N GLU A 10 -13.60 23.78 2.00
CA GLU A 10 -14.49 24.74 1.37
C GLU A 10 -14.06 24.92 -0.09
N CYS A 11 -14.83 24.34 -1.01
CA CYS A 11 -14.55 24.44 -2.44
C CYS A 11 -15.31 25.58 -3.08
N VAL A 12 -14.58 26.47 -3.77
CA VAL A 12 -15.18 27.54 -4.55
C VAL A 12 -15.15 27.16 -6.04
N PHE A 13 -16.30 26.73 -6.55
CA PHE A 13 -16.45 26.29 -7.93
C PHE A 13 -16.66 27.49 -8.87
N LYS A 14 -15.57 28.18 -9.23
CA LYS A 14 -15.61 29.33 -10.17
C LYS A 14 -15.82 28.91 -11.62
N ASN A 15 -15.18 27.81 -12.03
CA ASN A 15 -15.23 27.32 -13.41
C ASN A 15 -16.39 26.35 -13.59
N THR A 16 -17.51 26.87 -14.11
CA THR A 16 -18.70 26.06 -14.37
C THR A 16 -19.19 26.22 -15.81
N ASP A 17 -19.68 25.12 -16.37
CA ASP A 17 -20.37 25.14 -17.64
C ASP A 17 -21.71 25.88 -17.56
N PRO A 18 -22.24 26.33 -18.72
CA PRO A 18 -23.58 26.84 -18.80
C PRO A 18 -24.60 25.90 -18.12
N PRO A 19 -25.58 26.46 -17.38
CA PRO A 19 -26.53 25.67 -16.61
C PRO A 19 -27.38 24.76 -17.52
N LEU A 20 -27.36 23.47 -17.20
CA LEU A 20 -28.23 22.46 -17.78
C LEU A 20 -29.53 22.37 -16.96
N LYS A 21 -30.68 22.46 -17.63
CA LYS A 21 -31.98 22.23 -16.98
C LYS A 21 -32.36 20.77 -17.07
N CYS A 22 -32.30 20.06 -15.95
CA CYS A 22 -32.86 18.72 -15.88
C CYS A 22 -34.39 18.81 -15.83
N SER A 23 -35.07 17.98 -16.60
CA SER A 23 -36.52 17.85 -16.53
C SER A 23 -36.86 16.39 -16.70
N GLY A 24 -37.55 15.79 -15.73
CA GLY A 24 -37.98 14.38 -15.78
C GLY A 24 -39.05 14.07 -16.83
N ARG A 25 -39.27 14.95 -17.81
CA ARG A 25 -40.18 14.71 -18.94
C ARG A 25 -39.45 13.98 -20.06
N ARG A 26 -40.16 13.06 -20.75
CA ARG A 26 -39.65 12.30 -21.90
C ARG A 26 -38.85 13.19 -22.87
N GLY A 27 -37.64 12.74 -23.22
CA GLY A 27 -36.75 13.41 -24.19
C GLY A 27 -35.86 14.52 -23.63
N LYS A 28 -35.87 14.76 -22.31
CA LYS A 28 -34.97 15.72 -21.64
C LYS A 28 -34.01 14.99 -20.71
N ILE A 29 -32.81 15.55 -20.54
CA ILE A 29 -31.75 15.00 -19.69
C ILE A 29 -32.26 14.94 -18.24
N THR A 30 -32.13 13.77 -17.60
CA THR A 30 -32.41 13.63 -16.17
C THR A 30 -31.14 13.90 -15.37
N CYS A 31 -31.28 14.46 -14.17
CA CYS A 31 -30.12 14.73 -13.30
C CYS A 31 -29.45 13.46 -12.75
N ILE A 32 -30.06 12.28 -12.93
CA ILE A 32 -29.47 11.00 -12.50
C ILE A 32 -28.54 10.46 -13.58
N ASP A 33 -28.81 10.78 -14.85
CA ASP A 33 -28.04 10.26 -16.00
C ASP A 33 -26.79 11.09 -16.33
N ILE A 34 -26.55 12.22 -15.63
CA ILE A 34 -25.39 13.08 -15.87
C ILE A 34 -24.16 12.57 -15.13
N THR A 35 -23.03 12.46 -15.84
CA THR A 35 -21.77 11.94 -15.31
C THR A 35 -20.72 13.03 -15.14
N GLY A 36 -20.09 13.08 -13.96
CA GLY A 36 -19.09 14.09 -13.59
C GLY A 36 -19.45 14.85 -12.32
N LEU A 37 -18.70 15.91 -12.03
CA LEU A 37 -18.94 16.78 -10.88
C LEU A 37 -19.90 17.92 -11.27
N PHE A 38 -21.04 18.05 -10.60
CA PHE A 38 -22.04 19.07 -10.89
C PHE A 38 -22.48 19.79 -9.62
N SER A 39 -22.71 21.10 -9.71
CA SER A 39 -23.45 21.87 -8.72
C SER A 39 -24.91 22.00 -9.16
N CYS A 40 -25.82 21.33 -8.46
CA CYS A 40 -27.24 21.31 -8.79
C CYS A 40 -28.05 22.09 -7.75
N ASN A 41 -28.82 23.07 -8.22
CA ASN A 41 -29.75 23.82 -7.39
C ASN A 41 -31.12 23.85 -8.09
N ARG A 42 -32.15 23.28 -7.42
CA ARG A 42 -33.54 23.26 -7.89
C ARG A 42 -33.72 22.81 -9.35
N GLY A 43 -33.11 21.67 -9.72
CA GLY A 43 -33.24 21.07 -11.06
C GLY A 43 -32.43 21.75 -12.16
N THR A 44 -31.62 22.76 -11.81
CA THR A 44 -30.61 23.34 -12.70
C THR A 44 -29.23 22.90 -12.23
N CYS A 45 -28.50 22.20 -13.08
CA CYS A 45 -27.17 21.67 -12.78
C CYS A 45 -26.12 22.37 -13.63
N ARG A 46 -25.01 22.77 -13.02
CA ARG A 46 -23.84 23.28 -13.73
C ARG A 46 -22.71 22.29 -13.58
N LYS A 47 -22.11 21.87 -14.69
CA LYS A 47 -20.93 21.00 -14.65
C LYS A 47 -19.77 21.81 -14.10
N ILE A 48 -19.08 21.30 -13.10
CA ILE A 48 -17.88 21.89 -12.52
C ILE A 48 -16.70 21.38 -13.33
N ARG A 49 -15.92 22.31 -13.90
CA ARG A 49 -14.72 21.95 -14.67
C ARG A 49 -13.52 21.85 -13.74
N THR A 50 -12.66 20.87 -14.00
CA THR A 50 -11.32 20.81 -13.41
C THR A 50 -10.41 21.82 -14.13
N PRO A 51 -9.48 22.47 -13.42
CA PRO A 51 -9.24 22.36 -11.98
C PRO A 51 -10.25 23.17 -11.15
N TYR A 52 -10.69 22.63 -10.02
CA TYR A 52 -11.48 23.33 -9.00
C TYR A 52 -10.59 23.67 -7.81
N ASN A 53 -10.77 24.85 -7.22
CA ASN A 53 -9.99 25.25 -6.05
C ASN A 53 -10.77 24.92 -4.77
N CYS A 54 -10.19 24.07 -3.93
CA CYS A 54 -10.71 23.68 -2.63
C CYS A 54 -9.74 24.13 -1.54
N ASP A 55 -10.18 25.08 -0.73
CA ASP A 55 -9.46 25.51 0.46
C ASP A 55 -9.85 24.65 1.66
N ARG A 56 -9.00 24.55 2.67
CA ARG A 56 -9.34 23.79 3.88
C ARG A 56 -10.29 24.58 4.76
N ARG A 57 -11.29 23.91 5.33
CA ARG A 57 -12.30 24.52 6.21
C ARG A 57 -11.77 24.84 7.62
N CYS A 58 -10.49 24.61 7.91
CA CYS A 58 -9.87 25.03 9.18
C CYS A 58 -9.62 26.54 9.16
N VAL A 59 -10.68 27.33 9.36
CA VAL A 59 -10.66 28.80 9.32
C VAL A 59 -10.24 29.41 10.66
N ASP A 60 -10.59 28.77 11.78
CA ASP A 60 -10.41 29.31 13.14
C ASP A 60 -9.47 28.44 13.97
N ILE A 61 -8.18 28.43 13.60
CA ILE A 61 -7.13 27.71 14.31
C ILE A 61 -6.62 28.58 15.48
N PRO A 62 -6.77 28.16 16.75
CA PRO A 62 -6.38 28.95 17.92
C PRO A 62 -4.86 28.92 18.12
N THR A 63 -4.19 29.96 17.66
CA THR A 63 -2.72 30.15 17.79
C THR A 63 -2.33 30.93 19.05
N ARG A 64 -3.31 31.42 19.81
CA ARG A 64 -3.07 32.11 21.08
C ARG A 64 -2.31 31.23 22.09
N ASN A 65 -1.22 31.79 22.64
CA ASN A 65 -0.35 31.12 23.62
C ASN A 65 0.12 29.75 23.10
N LYS A 66 0.52 29.68 21.82
CA LYS A 66 1.17 28.54 21.21
C LYS A 66 2.49 29.01 20.63
N ASN A 67 3.56 28.30 20.99
CA ASN A 67 4.91 28.57 20.50
C ASN A 67 5.45 27.43 19.63
N MET A 68 4.65 26.39 19.38
CA MET A 68 4.99 25.26 18.52
C MET A 68 3.85 24.97 17.55
N ILE A 69 4.16 24.94 16.25
CA ILE A 69 3.24 24.61 15.16
C ILE A 69 3.86 23.51 14.30
N LEU A 70 3.32 22.30 14.38
CA LEU A 70 3.77 21.17 13.56
C LEU A 70 2.72 20.81 12.52
N LEU A 71 3.16 20.58 11.29
CA LEU A 71 2.31 20.19 10.17
C LEU A 71 2.55 18.72 9.82
N SER A 72 1.51 17.88 9.86
CA SER A 72 1.61 16.48 9.37
C SER A 72 0.52 16.21 8.36
N GLY A 73 0.93 16.15 7.09
CA GLY A 73 0.01 16.06 5.97
C GLY A 73 -1.06 17.15 6.08
N ASP A 74 -2.31 16.71 6.20
CA ASP A 74 -3.44 17.62 6.23
C ASP A 74 -3.84 18.11 7.65
N LYS A 75 -3.03 17.83 8.66
CA LYS A 75 -3.28 18.13 10.07
C LYS A 75 -2.28 19.15 10.62
N VAL A 76 -2.75 19.97 11.55
CA VAL A 76 -1.92 20.92 12.31
C VAL A 76 -1.96 20.52 13.78
N TYR A 77 -0.79 20.48 14.39
CA TYR A 77 -0.60 20.24 15.80
C TYR A 77 -0.03 21.51 16.42
N LEU A 78 -0.69 22.00 17.46
CA LEU A 78 -0.32 23.23 18.15
C LEU A 78 -0.05 22.90 19.59
N SER A 79 1.05 23.42 20.13
CA SER A 79 1.41 23.21 21.53
C SER A 79 2.09 24.41 22.12
N GLN A 80 2.20 24.39 23.45
CA GLN A 80 3.09 25.24 24.22
C GLN A 80 4.17 24.34 24.81
N CYS A 81 5.41 24.52 24.35
CA CYS A 81 6.57 23.73 24.77
C CYS A 81 7.69 24.65 25.26
N SER A 82 8.42 24.24 26.30
CA SER A 82 9.54 25.01 26.84
C SER A 82 10.82 24.85 26.01
N SER A 83 11.03 23.65 25.46
CA SER A 83 12.20 23.31 24.63
C SER A 83 11.88 22.16 23.68
N ALA A 84 12.70 22.03 22.64
CA ALA A 84 12.70 20.91 21.71
C ALA A 84 14.08 20.26 21.71
N ILE A 85 14.11 18.93 21.73
CA ILE A 85 15.33 18.13 21.87
C ILE A 85 15.33 17.11 20.74
N ASP A 86 16.48 16.94 20.10
CA ASP A 86 16.71 15.85 19.17
C ASP A 86 16.90 14.54 19.96
N MET A 87 16.07 13.54 19.66
CA MET A 87 16.08 12.24 20.34
C MET A 87 17.34 11.41 20.06
N GLU A 88 17.99 11.58 18.91
CA GLU A 88 19.19 10.84 18.54
C GLU A 88 20.43 11.45 19.17
N THR A 89 20.64 12.76 19.00
CA THR A 89 21.82 13.46 19.51
C THR A 89 21.69 13.90 20.96
N LYS A 90 20.47 13.92 21.51
CA LYS A 90 20.12 14.46 22.84
C LYS A 90 20.48 15.93 23.02
N GLN A 91 20.61 16.67 21.92
CA GLN A 91 20.91 18.09 21.92
C GLN A 91 19.63 18.90 21.88
N GLU A 92 19.61 20.00 22.61
CA GLU A 92 18.53 20.98 22.54
C GLU A 92 18.64 21.74 21.22
N VAL A 93 17.58 21.68 20.40
CA VAL A 93 17.54 22.29 19.06
C VAL A 93 16.79 23.62 19.05
N TRP A 94 15.94 23.85 20.06
CA TRP A 94 15.16 25.08 20.21
C TRP A 94 14.68 25.26 21.65
N ASN A 95 14.53 26.50 22.08
CA ASN A 95 14.00 26.86 23.39
C ASN A 95 13.04 28.05 23.34
N GLU A 96 12.19 28.16 24.38
CA GLU A 96 11.20 29.23 24.49
C GLU A 96 11.82 30.61 24.77
N ALA A 97 13.08 30.67 25.21
CA ALA A 97 13.75 31.91 25.59
C ALA A 97 13.88 32.92 24.43
N GLU A 98 13.82 32.44 23.19
CA GLU A 98 13.90 33.30 22.00
C GLU A 98 12.57 34.01 21.64
N ASP A 99 11.45 33.73 22.36
CA ASP A 99 10.08 34.23 22.07
C ASP A 99 9.65 34.07 20.60
N LYS A 100 10.20 33.07 19.92
CA LYS A 100 9.86 32.69 18.54
C LYS A 100 9.00 31.44 18.53
N VAL A 101 8.22 31.30 17.48
CA VAL A 101 7.38 30.12 17.25
C VAL A 101 8.11 29.14 16.33
N ILE A 102 8.29 27.90 16.77
CA ILE A 102 8.86 26.84 15.94
C ILE A 102 7.82 26.30 14.97
N MET A 103 8.21 26.15 13.70
CA MET A 103 7.40 25.53 12.65
C MET A 103 8.18 24.45 11.92
N SER A 104 7.61 23.24 11.79
CA SER A 104 8.18 22.17 10.95
C SER A 104 7.08 21.27 10.36
N SER A 105 7.43 20.53 9.31
CA SER A 105 6.52 19.59 8.67
C SER A 105 7.00 18.16 8.84
N CYS A 106 6.21 17.31 9.52
CA CYS A 106 6.63 15.96 9.92
C CYS A 106 5.74 14.88 9.32
N TYR A 107 6.32 13.70 9.11
CA TYR A 107 5.55 12.53 8.65
C TYR A 107 4.52 12.11 9.69
N ASN A 108 4.95 11.89 10.93
CA ASN A 108 4.08 11.42 12.02
C ASN A 108 4.31 12.24 13.29
N ILE A 109 3.23 12.51 14.02
CA ILE A 109 3.26 13.27 15.27
C ILE A 109 2.44 12.50 16.31
N GLN A 110 3.07 12.16 17.43
CA GLN A 110 2.45 11.41 18.52
C GLN A 110 2.49 12.21 19.81
N ASN A 111 1.39 12.15 20.56
CA ASN A 111 1.33 12.75 21.89
C ASN A 111 1.71 11.68 22.93
N THR A 112 2.80 11.90 23.63
CA THR A 112 3.33 11.00 24.66
C THR A 112 3.19 11.63 26.04
N SER A 113 3.42 10.86 27.11
CA SER A 113 3.40 11.39 28.48
C SER A 113 4.50 12.44 28.75
N LEU A 114 5.55 12.46 27.93
CA LEU A 114 6.69 13.37 28.07
C LEU A 114 6.56 14.61 27.16
N GLY A 115 5.57 14.65 26.28
CA GLY A 115 5.35 15.74 25.34
C GLY A 115 5.01 15.25 23.93
N ILE A 116 5.23 16.11 22.94
CA ILE A 116 4.96 15.81 21.54
C ILE A 116 6.21 15.24 20.90
N GLU A 117 6.10 14.02 20.38
CA GLU A 117 7.14 13.37 19.60
C GLU A 117 6.81 13.53 18.11
N ALA A 118 7.74 14.10 17.36
CA ALA A 118 7.59 14.35 15.94
C ALA A 118 8.66 13.55 15.18
N ILE A 119 8.21 12.75 14.21
CA ILE A 119 9.04 11.77 13.50
C ILE A 119 9.17 12.19 12.04
N ASP A 120 10.41 12.12 11.53
CA ASP A 120 10.76 12.43 10.13
C ASP A 120 10.26 13.81 9.69
N CYS A 121 10.84 14.84 10.32
CA CYS A 121 10.50 16.24 10.08
C CYS A 121 11.41 16.87 9.03
N VAL A 122 10.82 17.77 8.24
CA VAL A 122 11.48 18.56 7.19
C VAL A 122 11.10 20.03 7.31
N ASN A 123 11.93 20.88 6.72
CA ASN A 123 11.78 22.34 6.69
C ASN A 123 11.63 22.95 8.10
N GLY A 124 12.51 22.59 9.03
CA GLY A 124 12.53 23.21 10.35
C GLY A 124 12.75 24.71 10.25
N SER A 125 11.93 25.51 10.92
CA SER A 125 11.97 26.97 10.82
C SER A 125 11.46 27.65 12.08
N VAL A 126 11.78 28.93 12.22
CA VAL A 126 11.27 29.80 13.29
C VAL A 126 10.52 30.99 12.70
N LEU A 127 9.45 31.38 13.38
CA LEU A 127 8.57 32.47 13.01
C LEU A 127 8.51 33.48 14.16
N GLU A 128 8.51 34.77 13.83
CA GLU A 128 8.32 35.82 14.83
C GLU A 128 6.87 35.81 15.33
N LYS A 129 6.67 35.94 16.65
CA LYS A 129 5.35 35.87 17.28
C LYS A 129 4.37 36.95 16.78
N THR A 130 4.90 38.09 16.31
CA THR A 130 4.11 39.20 15.76
C THR A 130 3.41 38.86 14.45
N GLU A 131 3.87 37.84 13.73
CA GLU A 131 3.26 37.39 12.47
C GLU A 131 2.01 36.52 12.69
N LEU A 132 1.78 36.07 13.93
CA LEU A 132 0.65 35.24 14.32
C LEU A 132 -0.43 36.08 15.01
N THR A 133 -1.66 35.96 14.50
CA THR A 133 -2.87 36.44 15.16
C THR A 133 -3.39 35.40 16.16
N ASP A 134 -4.38 35.74 16.98
CA ASP A 134 -4.97 34.80 17.95
C ASP A 134 -5.69 33.61 17.28
N LEU A 135 -6.26 33.86 16.10
CA LEU A 135 -6.94 32.90 15.25
C LEU A 135 -6.38 33.01 13.83
N THR A 136 -6.09 31.88 13.20
CA THR A 136 -5.54 31.80 11.83
C THR A 136 -6.18 30.67 11.04
N ASN A 137 -6.00 30.65 9.72
CA ASN A 137 -6.45 29.55 8.87
C ASN A 137 -5.29 28.66 8.41
N PHE A 138 -5.59 27.42 7.98
CA PHE A 138 -4.58 26.45 7.54
C PHE A 138 -3.71 26.98 6.39
N THR A 139 -4.35 27.65 5.41
CA THR A 139 -3.68 28.18 4.23
C THR A 139 -2.64 29.24 4.59
N TYR A 140 -2.97 30.13 5.53
CA TYR A 140 -2.07 31.16 6.02
C TYR A 140 -0.93 30.55 6.84
N LEU A 141 -1.19 29.58 7.73
CA LEU A 141 -0.12 28.87 8.44
C LEU A 141 0.84 28.16 7.47
N SER A 142 0.32 27.56 6.41
CA SER A 142 1.14 26.95 5.37
C SER A 142 1.98 27.98 4.63
N TYR A 143 1.40 29.13 4.29
CA TYR A 143 2.12 30.26 3.69
C TYR A 143 3.24 30.76 4.60
N LEU A 144 2.95 30.97 5.90
CA LEU A 144 3.95 31.40 6.87
C LEU A 144 5.12 30.41 6.96
N HIS A 145 4.82 29.10 6.99
CA HIS A 145 5.83 28.05 7.06
C HIS A 145 6.77 27.99 5.85
N TYR A 146 6.26 28.25 4.64
CA TYR A 146 7.05 28.11 3.42
C TYR A 146 7.67 29.42 2.92
N ALA A 147 7.03 30.56 3.18
CA ALA A 147 7.41 31.85 2.58
C ALA A 147 7.96 32.88 3.59
N VAL A 148 7.59 32.79 4.87
CA VAL A 148 7.90 33.85 5.87
C VAL A 148 8.87 33.37 6.93
N SER A 149 8.72 32.13 7.41
CA SER A 149 9.56 31.59 8.49
C SER A 149 11.02 31.45 8.05
N LYS A 150 11.93 31.63 9.01
CA LYS A 150 13.37 31.54 8.77
C LYS A 150 13.81 30.09 8.99
N PRO A 151 14.37 29.40 7.97
CA PRO A 151 14.74 27.99 8.10
C PRO A 151 15.94 27.81 9.04
N ILE A 152 15.87 26.80 9.90
CA ILE A 152 16.92 26.36 10.81
C ILE A 152 17.18 24.87 10.59
N LYS A 153 18.33 24.55 9.98
CA LYS A 153 18.72 23.16 9.64
C LYS A 153 18.90 22.25 10.87
N VAL A 154 19.20 22.84 12.03
CA VAL A 154 19.36 22.12 13.31
C VAL A 154 18.04 21.53 13.79
N ILE A 155 16.91 22.19 13.51
CA ILE A 155 15.58 21.70 13.89
C ILE A 155 15.14 20.57 12.96
N ALA A 156 15.25 20.79 11.65
CA ALA A 156 15.00 19.77 10.64
C ALA A 156 15.66 20.17 9.31
N PRO A 157 16.17 19.19 8.53
CA PRO A 157 16.75 19.44 7.23
C PRO A 157 15.73 19.99 6.23
N GLN A 158 16.22 20.69 5.20
CA GLN A 158 15.35 21.19 4.13
C GLN A 158 14.95 20.06 3.17
N GLU A 159 13.73 20.11 2.66
CA GLU A 159 13.20 19.12 1.70
C GLU A 159 14.07 19.01 0.44
N GLN A 160 14.65 20.14 0.00
CA GLN A 160 15.57 20.18 -1.15
C GLN A 160 16.85 19.38 -0.91
N ASP A 161 17.38 19.40 0.32
CA ASP A 161 18.61 18.67 0.70
C ASP A 161 18.36 17.15 0.77
N LEU A 162 17.10 16.73 0.98
CA LEU A 162 16.68 15.33 1.04
C LEU A 162 16.24 14.77 -0.31
N THR A 163 16.15 15.61 -1.34
CA THR A 163 15.67 15.20 -2.66
C THR A 163 16.75 14.37 -3.36
N LEU A 164 16.61 13.03 -3.29
CA LEU A 164 17.62 12.07 -3.77
C LEU A 164 17.80 12.08 -5.31
N SER A 165 16.84 12.60 -6.07
CA SER A 165 17.00 12.91 -7.50
C SER A 165 15.93 13.88 -8.01
N ASN A 166 16.27 14.70 -9.01
CA ASN A 166 15.40 15.77 -9.54
C ASN A 166 14.07 15.24 -10.14
N GLU A 167 14.04 13.98 -10.59
CA GLU A 167 12.83 13.32 -11.13
C GLU A 167 12.89 11.79 -10.97
N SER A 168 13.09 11.25 -9.76
CA SER A 168 12.87 9.82 -9.55
C SER A 168 11.39 9.55 -9.76
N ARG A 169 11.06 8.99 -10.92
CA ARG A 169 9.73 8.46 -11.19
C ARG A 169 9.43 7.47 -10.07
N LEU A 170 8.32 7.66 -9.36
CA LEU A 170 7.76 6.62 -8.53
C LEU A 170 7.44 5.45 -9.46
N MET A 171 8.36 4.51 -9.57
CA MET A 171 8.16 3.27 -10.30
C MET A 171 7.27 2.41 -9.43
N ILE A 172 5.97 2.73 -9.44
CA ILE A 172 4.97 1.73 -9.09
C ILE A 172 5.20 0.63 -10.11
N ASN A 173 5.69 -0.52 -9.64
CA ASN A 173 5.80 -1.68 -10.49
C ASN A 173 4.40 -1.98 -11.00
N LEU A 174 4.02 -1.52 -12.19
CA LEU A 174 2.70 -1.81 -12.78
C LEU A 174 2.57 -3.31 -13.08
N GLU A 175 3.69 -4.04 -13.15
CA GLU A 175 3.69 -5.51 -13.21
C GLU A 175 3.55 -6.17 -11.83
N GLY A 176 3.80 -5.44 -10.74
CA GLY A 176 3.64 -5.89 -9.34
C GLY A 176 2.39 -5.32 -8.64
N CYS A 177 1.83 -4.23 -9.16
CA CYS A 177 0.44 -3.81 -8.97
C CYS A 177 -0.39 -4.73 -9.85
N VAL A 178 -0.41 -6.01 -9.45
CA VAL A 178 -1.32 -6.97 -10.04
C VAL A 178 -2.70 -6.33 -9.94
N ASN A 179 -3.40 -6.22 -11.06
CA ASN A 179 -4.79 -5.78 -11.10
C ASN A 179 -5.67 -6.90 -10.50
N THR A 180 -5.33 -7.30 -9.27
CA THR A 180 -6.15 -8.19 -8.45
C THR A 180 -7.48 -7.47 -8.22
N LEU A 181 -8.54 -8.25 -8.04
CA LEU A 181 -9.87 -7.76 -7.66
C LEU A 181 -9.88 -6.95 -6.33
N GLN A 182 -8.72 -6.76 -5.69
CA GLN A 182 -8.56 -6.09 -4.39
C GLN A 182 -8.28 -4.59 -4.49
N ASP A 183 -8.30 -3.97 -5.68
CA ASP A 183 -8.23 -2.50 -5.83
C ASP A 183 -6.98 -1.84 -5.20
N GLU A 184 -5.90 -2.59 -4.93
CA GLU A 184 -4.74 -2.12 -4.16
C GLU A 184 -4.04 -0.90 -4.78
N CYS A 185 -3.95 -0.85 -6.11
CA CYS A 185 -3.38 0.29 -6.85
C CYS A 185 -4.19 1.57 -6.61
N LYS A 186 -5.52 1.44 -6.59
CA LYS A 186 -6.45 2.54 -6.37
C LYS A 186 -6.42 3.01 -4.93
N GLU A 187 -6.25 2.10 -3.97
CA GLU A 187 -6.05 2.46 -2.57
C GLU A 187 -4.71 3.19 -2.36
N PHE A 188 -3.63 2.65 -2.93
CA PHE A 188 -2.30 3.28 -2.89
C PHE A 188 -2.31 4.67 -3.54
N LEU A 189 -2.89 4.83 -4.73
CA LEU A 189 -3.01 6.14 -5.39
C LEU A 189 -3.91 7.11 -4.61
N LYS A 190 -4.96 6.62 -3.94
CA LYS A 190 -5.80 7.46 -3.10
C LYS A 190 -5.05 7.99 -1.87
N GLU A 191 -4.17 7.18 -1.29
CA GLU A 191 -3.42 7.55 -0.09
C GLU A 191 -2.16 8.37 -0.42
N PHE A 192 -1.42 7.97 -1.45
CA PHE A 192 -0.09 8.50 -1.78
C PHE A 192 -0.04 9.33 -3.07
N GLY A 193 -1.14 9.45 -3.82
CA GLY A 193 -1.23 10.26 -5.04
C GLY A 193 -1.42 11.76 -4.81
N LYS A 194 -1.28 12.25 -3.58
CA LYS A 194 -1.37 13.69 -3.26
C LYS A 194 -0.05 14.37 -3.62
N ASP A 195 -0.06 15.18 -4.67
CA ASP A 195 1.08 15.95 -5.18
C ASP A 195 1.09 17.42 -4.70
N GLY A 196 0.00 17.84 -4.05
CA GLY A 196 -0.19 19.18 -3.48
C GLY A 196 -0.68 20.25 -4.45
N THR A 197 -1.13 19.88 -5.66
CA THR A 197 -1.72 20.85 -6.61
C THR A 197 -3.05 21.43 -6.12
N ASP A 198 -3.77 20.68 -5.28
CA ASP A 198 -5.11 21.03 -4.77
C ASP A 198 -5.08 21.58 -3.34
N HIS A 199 -4.01 22.30 -2.95
CA HIS A 199 -3.79 22.77 -1.57
C HIS A 199 -3.80 21.64 -0.50
N ASN A 200 -3.58 20.40 -0.95
CA ASN A 200 -3.32 19.25 -0.10
C ASN A 200 -1.84 19.21 0.26
N ALA A 201 -1.51 18.62 1.40
CA ALA A 201 -0.12 18.33 1.66
C ALA A 201 0.35 17.22 0.73
N ARG A 202 1.58 17.34 0.26
CA ARG A 202 2.25 16.27 -0.48
C ARG A 202 2.27 15.01 0.38
N ALA A 203 1.92 13.89 -0.22
CA ALA A 203 2.03 12.61 0.46
C ALA A 203 3.52 12.31 0.75
N ARG A 204 3.82 11.98 2.00
CA ARG A 204 5.13 11.48 2.44
C ARG A 204 4.93 10.12 3.07
N PHE A 205 5.80 9.18 2.77
CA PHE A 205 5.74 7.83 3.30
C PHE A 205 7.15 7.22 3.35
N PRO A 206 7.41 6.33 4.32
CA PRO A 206 8.69 5.65 4.42
C PRO A 206 8.94 4.81 3.16
N CYS A 207 10.15 4.89 2.62
CA CYS A 207 10.57 4.12 1.47
C CYS A 207 11.96 3.52 1.68
N TYR A 208 12.23 2.45 0.95
CA TYR A 208 13.49 1.73 1.00
C TYR A 208 14.21 1.90 -0.33
N TYR A 209 15.51 2.15 -0.29
CA TYR A 209 16.34 2.29 -1.49
C TYR A 209 17.66 1.54 -1.32
N SER A 210 18.25 1.14 -2.45
CA SER A 210 19.59 0.58 -2.45
C SER A 210 20.62 1.68 -2.73
N LYS A 211 21.70 1.72 -1.94
CA LYS A 211 22.82 2.66 -2.16
C LYS A 211 23.45 2.51 -3.55
N SER A 212 23.38 1.32 -4.16
CA SER A 212 23.91 1.07 -5.51
C SER A 212 22.94 1.42 -6.64
N LYS A 213 21.65 1.60 -6.34
CA LYS A 213 20.60 1.89 -7.33
C LYS A 213 19.60 2.92 -6.78
N MET A 214 20.03 4.18 -6.71
CA MET A 214 19.22 5.29 -6.19
C MET A 214 18.05 5.71 -7.10
N GLN A 215 17.96 5.16 -8.32
CA GLN A 215 16.87 5.45 -9.26
C GLN A 215 15.57 4.69 -8.95
N GLN A 216 15.61 3.71 -8.04
CA GLN A 216 14.46 2.87 -7.70
C GLN A 216 14.27 2.84 -6.19
N VAL A 217 13.04 3.07 -5.75
CA VAL A 217 12.63 3.03 -4.35
C VAL A 217 11.43 2.10 -4.20
N VAL A 218 11.38 1.38 -3.09
CA VAL A 218 10.32 0.43 -2.77
C VAL A 218 9.54 0.95 -1.56
N ALA A 219 8.23 1.10 -1.70
CA ALA A 219 7.37 1.59 -0.61
C ALA A 219 7.11 0.51 0.46
N ARG A 220 6.98 -0.75 0.05
CA ARG A 220 6.72 -1.88 0.94
C ARG A 220 7.84 -2.91 0.79
N PHE A 221 8.67 -3.01 1.81
CA PHE A 221 9.73 -4.02 1.88
C PHE A 221 9.54 -4.83 3.16
N ASP A 222 9.09 -6.06 3.02
CA ASP A 222 8.98 -7.01 4.13
C ASP A 222 10.00 -8.13 3.92
N LEU A 223 11.11 -8.03 4.65
CA LEU A 223 12.22 -8.97 4.56
C LEU A 223 11.85 -10.36 5.11
N GLU A 224 11.02 -10.42 6.16
CA GLU A 224 10.61 -11.68 6.77
C GLU A 224 9.71 -12.47 5.82
N THR A 225 8.68 -11.81 5.26
CA THR A 225 7.79 -12.44 4.30
C THR A 225 8.52 -12.84 3.03
N THR A 226 9.38 -11.97 2.50
CA THR A 226 10.17 -12.26 1.29
C THR A 226 11.11 -13.45 1.51
N TYR A 227 11.81 -13.49 2.64
CA TYR A 227 12.70 -14.59 2.99
C TYR A 227 11.93 -15.91 3.13
N ARG A 228 10.80 -15.90 3.84
CA ARG A 228 9.95 -17.08 4.00
C ARG A 228 9.44 -17.59 2.65
N GLN A 229 8.98 -16.71 1.77
CA GLN A 229 8.55 -17.06 0.42
C GLN A 229 9.70 -17.63 -0.41
N PHE A 230 10.90 -17.05 -0.32
CA PHE A 230 12.10 -17.54 -1.00
C PHE A 230 12.48 -18.94 -0.54
N VAL A 231 12.44 -19.21 0.77
CA VAL A 231 12.68 -20.53 1.35
C VAL A 231 11.68 -21.55 0.79
N PHE A 232 10.37 -21.26 0.85
CA PHE A 232 9.36 -22.17 0.28
C PHE A 232 9.55 -22.38 -1.23
N GLY A 233 9.80 -21.30 -1.97
CA GLY A 233 10.03 -21.32 -3.42
C GLY A 233 11.28 -22.12 -3.83
N PHE A 234 12.29 -22.23 -2.96
CA PHE A 234 13.50 -23.00 -3.22
C PHE A 234 13.36 -24.48 -2.79
N PHE A 235 12.87 -24.73 -1.57
CA PHE A 235 12.84 -26.09 -1.02
C PHE A 235 11.75 -26.97 -1.65
N VAL A 236 10.57 -26.43 -1.94
CA VAL A 236 9.46 -27.24 -2.50
C VAL A 236 9.83 -27.84 -3.87
N PRO A 237 10.33 -27.08 -4.86
CA PRO A 237 10.75 -27.66 -6.13
C PRO A 237 11.92 -28.63 -5.99
N THR A 238 12.88 -28.35 -5.11
CA THR A 238 14.05 -29.20 -4.88
C THR A 238 13.66 -30.57 -4.30
N ILE A 239 12.73 -30.59 -3.34
CA ILE A 239 12.22 -31.84 -2.75
C ILE A 239 11.40 -32.61 -3.79
N LEU A 240 10.51 -31.95 -4.54
CA LEU A 240 9.72 -32.59 -5.59
C LEU A 240 10.62 -33.21 -6.67
N PHE A 241 11.69 -32.51 -7.06
CA PHE A 241 12.69 -33.02 -8.00
C PHE A 241 13.44 -34.22 -7.42
N GLY A 242 13.87 -34.15 -6.16
CA GLY A 242 14.56 -35.25 -5.49
C GLY A 242 13.71 -36.52 -5.38
N VAL A 243 12.45 -36.38 -4.95
CA VAL A 243 11.49 -37.48 -4.88
C VAL A 243 11.23 -38.08 -6.26
N SER A 244 11.04 -37.23 -7.28
CA SER A 244 10.80 -37.69 -8.66
C SER A 244 12.01 -38.45 -9.23
N CYS A 245 13.23 -38.02 -8.93
CA CYS A 245 14.43 -38.75 -9.36
C CYS A 245 14.57 -40.09 -8.64
N LEU A 246 14.31 -40.13 -7.32
CA LEU A 246 14.38 -41.36 -6.54
C LEU A 246 13.35 -42.40 -6.99
N THR A 247 12.12 -41.98 -7.31
CA THR A 247 11.10 -42.89 -7.84
C THR A 247 11.50 -43.46 -9.19
N LEU A 248 12.07 -42.65 -10.10
CA LEU A 248 12.57 -43.13 -11.39
C LEU A 248 13.73 -44.14 -11.23
N ILE A 249 14.70 -43.86 -10.34
CA ILE A 249 15.79 -44.80 -10.05
C ILE A 249 15.25 -46.12 -9.47
N PHE A 250 14.27 -46.04 -8.58
CA PHE A 250 13.62 -47.21 -8.00
C PHE A 250 12.89 -48.03 -9.07
N CYS A 251 12.11 -47.39 -9.95
CA CYS A 251 11.45 -48.04 -11.07
C CYS A 251 12.47 -48.71 -12.01
N GLN A 252 13.57 -48.04 -12.34
CA GLN A 252 14.61 -48.61 -13.22
C GLN A 252 15.30 -49.84 -12.61
N ARG A 253 15.53 -49.83 -11.28
CA ARG A 253 16.16 -50.98 -10.60
C ARG A 253 15.20 -52.14 -10.35
N THR A 254 13.91 -51.86 -10.21
CA THR A 254 12.92 -52.87 -9.86
C THR A 254 12.19 -53.44 -11.06
N ILE A 255 12.11 -52.74 -12.19
CA ILE A 255 11.38 -53.19 -13.38
C ILE A 255 12.37 -53.67 -14.45
N VAL A 256 12.26 -54.94 -14.82
CA VAL A 256 12.95 -55.50 -15.99
C VAL A 256 11.91 -55.83 -17.05
N VAL A 257 12.20 -55.45 -18.29
CA VAL A 257 11.39 -55.80 -19.46
C VAL A 257 11.89 -57.15 -19.96
N GLY A 258 11.06 -58.17 -19.83
CA GLY A 258 11.34 -59.47 -20.45
C GLY A 258 11.07 -59.43 -21.95
N ASP A 259 11.58 -60.42 -22.69
CA ASP A 259 11.47 -60.52 -24.15
C ASP A 259 10.01 -60.55 -24.68
N ASP A 260 9.03 -60.77 -23.80
CA ASP A 260 7.59 -60.68 -24.10
C ASP A 260 7.02 -59.24 -24.09
N ALA A 261 7.88 -58.21 -23.99
CA ALA A 261 7.53 -56.80 -23.82
C ALA A 261 6.66 -56.48 -22.57
N LYS A 262 6.62 -57.39 -21.59
CA LYS A 262 5.90 -57.22 -20.31
C LYS A 262 6.85 -56.79 -19.20
N MET A 263 6.47 -55.76 -18.45
CA MET A 263 7.21 -55.27 -17.27
C MET A 263 7.04 -56.25 -16.09
N ARG A 264 8.14 -56.73 -15.51
CA ARG A 264 8.14 -57.61 -14.32
C ARG A 264 9.00 -57.02 -13.21
N PHE A 265 8.57 -57.17 -11.94
CA PHE A 265 9.34 -56.73 -10.78
C PHE A 265 10.44 -57.72 -10.40
N VAL A 266 11.70 -57.27 -10.34
CA VAL A 266 12.87 -58.01 -9.88
C VAL A 266 12.84 -58.11 -8.35
N GLY A 267 12.02 -59.02 -7.84
CA GLY A 267 11.88 -59.22 -6.39
C GLY A 267 11.08 -60.47 -6.00
N CYS A 268 10.26 -61.01 -6.90
CA CYS A 268 9.48 -62.22 -6.64
C CYS A 268 9.98 -63.47 -7.40
N ALA A 269 11.25 -63.51 -7.83
CA ALA A 269 11.80 -64.63 -8.59
C ALA A 269 12.84 -65.50 -7.83
N ASN A 270 13.13 -65.21 -6.54
CA ASN A 270 14.01 -66.03 -5.70
C ASN A 270 13.28 -66.63 -4.49
N LYS A 271 12.16 -67.31 -4.75
CA LYS A 271 11.75 -68.45 -3.92
C LYS A 271 11.66 -69.65 -4.85
N ASN A 272 12.53 -70.62 -4.61
CA ASN A 272 12.56 -71.90 -5.30
C ASN A 272 11.15 -72.49 -5.47
N PRO A 273 10.88 -73.19 -6.58
CA PRO A 273 9.62 -73.91 -6.75
C PRO A 273 9.60 -75.05 -5.74
N VAL A 274 8.84 -74.87 -4.66
CA VAL A 274 8.44 -76.01 -3.84
C VAL A 274 7.42 -76.78 -4.68
N VAL A 275 7.92 -77.85 -5.27
CA VAL A 275 7.13 -78.98 -5.74
C VAL A 275 6.17 -79.37 -4.62
N ALA A 276 4.88 -79.14 -4.82
CA ALA A 276 3.81 -79.78 -4.05
C ALA A 276 2.83 -80.35 -5.07
N ASN A 277 3.17 -81.53 -5.57
CA ASN A 277 2.27 -82.35 -6.35
C ASN A 277 1.60 -83.36 -5.40
N GLY A 278 0.27 -83.40 -5.42
CA GLY A 278 -0.50 -84.57 -5.00
C GLY A 278 -1.32 -84.44 -3.72
N GLY A 279 -2.64 -84.46 -3.85
CA GLY A 279 -3.54 -84.84 -2.75
C GLY A 279 -4.95 -84.28 -2.80
N ALA A 280 -5.77 -84.75 -3.74
CA ALA A 280 -7.20 -84.48 -3.79
C ALA A 280 -7.96 -84.98 -2.54
N LYS A 281 -8.99 -84.22 -2.09
CA LYS A 281 -10.35 -84.74 -1.80
C LYS A 281 -11.36 -83.64 -1.41
N ASN A 282 -12.45 -83.62 -2.20
CA ASN A 282 -13.86 -83.30 -1.92
C ASN A 282 -14.26 -81.92 -1.36
N GLN A 283 -14.94 -81.10 -2.17
CA GLN A 283 -16.42 -81.00 -2.35
C GLN A 283 -17.11 -80.31 -1.17
N ASP A 284 -17.53 -79.05 -1.34
CA ASP A 284 -18.95 -78.73 -1.53
C ASP A 284 -19.22 -77.25 -1.94
N LYS A 285 -20.04 -77.16 -3.01
CA LYS A 285 -21.05 -76.17 -3.45
C LYS A 285 -21.06 -74.69 -3.00
N ALA A 286 -21.24 -73.84 -4.03
CA ALA A 286 -22.28 -72.81 -4.24
C ALA A 286 -21.68 -71.44 -4.65
N ASN A 287 -21.55 -71.12 -5.94
CA ASN A 287 -22.52 -70.56 -6.91
C ASN A 287 -22.66 -69.02 -6.91
N SER A 288 -22.50 -68.48 -8.12
CA SER A 288 -23.01 -67.22 -8.70
C SER A 288 -22.52 -65.84 -8.22
N GLY A 289 -22.04 -65.06 -9.19
CA GLY A 289 -21.85 -63.60 -9.07
C GLY A 289 -21.11 -62.99 -10.25
N ASP A 290 -21.63 -63.19 -11.46
CA ASP A 290 -21.24 -62.52 -12.70
C ASP A 290 -21.71 -61.05 -12.69
N GLY A 291 -20.95 -60.14 -13.32
CA GLY A 291 -21.33 -58.72 -13.41
C GLY A 291 -20.18 -57.79 -13.76
N GLY A 292 -19.86 -57.72 -15.06
CA GLY A 292 -18.88 -56.80 -15.64
C GLY A 292 -19.37 -55.34 -15.82
N GLY A 293 -18.44 -54.52 -16.32
CA GLY A 293 -18.62 -53.11 -16.71
C GLY A 293 -17.54 -52.25 -16.05
N GLY A 294 -16.46 -51.81 -16.71
CA GLY A 294 -16.40 -51.24 -18.05
C GLY A 294 -16.59 -49.73 -17.93
N GLY A 295 -15.48 -48.99 -17.76
CA GLY A 295 -15.52 -47.54 -17.59
C GLY A 295 -14.13 -46.92 -17.63
N ASP A 296 -13.62 -46.72 -18.85
CA ASP A 296 -12.56 -45.74 -19.12
C ASP A 296 -13.09 -44.32 -18.88
N SER A 297 -12.33 -43.50 -18.18
CA SER A 297 -12.32 -42.06 -18.42
C SER A 297 -11.01 -41.44 -17.93
N VAL A 298 -10.26 -40.98 -18.92
CA VAL A 298 -9.07 -40.12 -18.87
C VAL A 298 -9.50 -38.66 -18.61
N MET A 299 -8.52 -37.84 -18.20
CA MET A 299 -8.43 -36.36 -18.09
C MET A 299 -8.63 -35.83 -16.66
N ALA A 300 -7.58 -35.36 -15.97
CA ALA A 300 -6.81 -34.13 -16.18
C ALA A 300 -7.60 -32.85 -15.86
N LEU A 301 -7.38 -32.35 -14.63
CA LEU A 301 -7.05 -30.95 -14.26
C LEU A 301 -6.59 -30.94 -12.80
#